data_AF-A0AAV0LC08-F1
#
_entry.id   AF-A0AAV0LC08-F1
#
_cell.length_a   1.000
_cell.length_b   1.000
_cell.length_c   1.000
_cell.angle_alpha   90.00
_cell.angle_beta   90.00
_cell.angle_gamma   90.00
#
_symmetry.space_group_name_H-M   'P 1'
#
loop_
_entity.id
_entity.type
_entity.pdbx_description
1 polymer ?
#
loop_
_entity_poly.entity_id
_entity_poly.type
_entity_poly.pdbx_seq_one_letter_code
_entity_poly.pdbx_strand_id
1 'polypeptide(L)'
;MCVELNRYIYGTSVYPREHEQLKKIWEATIVKYGNLTTVPVDEGRFLSLFMEILNPKRMLEIGVFTGYSLFSTALAMPNDGLLTAIDISRDHYEVGLPYIKDAGLAHKINFIESPATPALNQLLLATTNHKLFDFAFVDANKTSYNNTTSC
;
A
#
# COMPACT_ATOMS: atom_id res chain seq x y z
N MET A 1 -11.85 7.27 19.90
CA MET A 1 -10.47 7.49 20.38
C MET A 1 -10.36 8.93 20.86
N CYS A 2 -9.61 9.22 21.94
CA CYS A 2 -9.49 10.58 22.46
C CYS A 2 -8.76 11.47 21.45
N VAL A 3 -9.37 12.57 21.01
CA VAL A 3 -8.79 13.49 19.99
C VAL A 3 -7.40 14.00 20.42
N GLU A 4 -7.23 14.28 21.72
CA GLU A 4 -5.94 14.72 22.28
C GLU A 4 -4.86 13.62 22.20
N LEU A 5 -5.23 12.35 22.37
CA LEU A 5 -4.28 11.25 22.27
C LEU A 5 -3.80 11.07 20.82
N ASN A 6 -4.70 11.15 19.84
CA ASN A 6 -4.32 11.05 18.42
C ASN A 6 -3.41 12.21 18.03
N ARG A 7 -3.73 13.44 18.46
CA ARG A 7 -2.87 14.61 18.22
C ARG A 7 -1.48 14.40 18.82
N TYR A 8 -1.40 13.87 20.03
CA TYR A 8 -0.13 13.55 20.68
C TYR A 8 0.67 12.52 19.88
N ILE A 9 0.06 11.38 19.52
CA ILE A 9 0.74 10.32 18.75
C ILE A 9 1.23 10.87 17.42
N TYR A 10 0.37 11.58 16.68
CA TYR A 10 0.72 12.06 15.35
C TYR A 10 1.80 13.13 15.40
N GLY A 11 1.67 14.12 16.29
CA GLY A 11 2.62 15.22 16.43
C GLY A 11 3.99 14.80 16.95
N THR A 12 4.06 13.78 17.82
CA THR A 12 5.34 13.34 18.43
C THR A 12 6.02 12.22 17.66
N SER A 13 5.26 11.30 17.07
CA SER A 13 5.79 10.01 16.62
C SER A 13 5.57 9.72 15.12
N VAL A 14 4.58 10.36 14.48
CA VAL A 14 4.23 10.08 13.08
C VAL A 14 4.75 11.17 12.14
N TYR A 15 4.20 12.39 12.23
CA TYR A 15 4.50 13.50 11.31
C TYR A 15 5.98 13.90 11.26
N PRO A 16 6.74 13.95 12.37
CA PRO A 16 8.16 14.36 12.32
C PRO A 16 9.07 13.48 11.47
N ARG A 17 8.62 12.25 11.15
CA ARG A 17 9.38 11.29 10.36
C ARG A 17 8.75 11.05 8.99
N GLU A 18 7.62 11.70 8.68
CA GLU A 18 6.79 11.37 7.51
C GLU A 18 7.51 11.83 6.24
N HIS A 19 7.53 10.97 5.23
CA HIS A 19 8.15 11.32 3.96
C HIS A 19 7.32 12.39 3.25
N GLU A 20 7.95 13.41 2.68
CA GLU A 20 7.24 14.53 2.05
C GLU A 20 6.25 14.09 0.97
N GLN A 21 6.61 13.06 0.19
CA GLN A 21 5.74 12.50 -0.84
C GLN A 21 4.49 11.81 -0.29
N LEU A 22 4.53 11.24 0.93
CA LEU A 22 3.32 10.68 1.57
C LEU A 22 2.32 11.79 1.87
N LYS A 23 2.81 12.91 2.41
CA LYS A 23 1.99 14.10 2.63
C LYS A 23 1.36 14.62 1.33
N LYS A 24 2.12 14.66 0.23
CA LYS A 24 1.62 15.07 -1.09
C LYS A 24 0.57 14.10 -1.65
N ILE A 25 0.77 12.79 -1.51
CA ILE A 25 -0.23 11.79 -1.89
C ILE A 25 -1.53 12.01 -1.08
N TRP A 26 -1.41 12.23 0.23
CA TRP A 26 -2.55 12.50 1.11
C TRP A 26 -3.31 13.77 0.70
N GLU A 27 -2.60 14.88 0.48
CA GLU A 27 -3.18 16.14 0.01
C GLU A 27 -3.89 15.96 -1.35
N ALA A 28 -3.24 15.31 -2.31
CA ALA A 28 -3.83 15.04 -3.64
C ALA A 28 -5.07 14.15 -3.55
N THR A 29 -5.07 13.19 -2.62
CA THR A 29 -6.22 12.32 -2.36
C THR A 29 -7.42 13.13 -1.87
N ILE A 30 -7.20 14.03 -0.91
CA ILE A 30 -8.27 14.87 -0.37
C ILE A 30 -8.80 15.84 -1.41
N VAL A 31 -7.92 16.46 -2.20
CA VAL A 31 -8.33 17.38 -3.27
C VAL A 31 -9.26 16.71 -4.27
N LYS A 32 -8.97 15.45 -4.65
CA LYS A 32 -9.75 14.75 -5.67
C LYS A 32 -10.98 14.03 -5.13
N TYR A 33 -10.90 13.46 -3.93
CA TYR A 33 -11.91 12.54 -3.39
C TYR A 33 -12.54 12.98 -2.07
N GLY A 34 -12.12 14.13 -1.52
CA GLY A 34 -12.68 14.71 -0.30
C GLY A 34 -12.47 13.80 0.91
N ASN A 35 -13.57 13.27 1.45
CA ASN A 35 -13.59 12.47 2.68
C ASN A 35 -13.41 10.96 2.45
N LEU A 36 -13.17 10.51 1.21
CA LEU A 36 -12.80 9.11 0.97
C LEU A 36 -11.50 8.80 1.71
N THR A 37 -11.56 7.76 2.55
CA THR A 37 -10.52 7.44 3.51
C THR A 37 -9.38 6.69 2.83
N THR A 38 -8.16 7.20 3.00
CA THR A 38 -6.93 6.43 2.85
C THR A 38 -6.54 5.79 4.19
N VAL A 39 -5.57 4.89 4.19
CA VAL A 39 -4.98 4.35 5.43
C VAL A 39 -4.51 5.50 6.33
N PRO A 40 -4.80 5.45 7.65
CA PRO A 40 -4.29 6.40 8.61
C PRO A 40 -2.76 6.52 8.58
N VAL A 41 -2.25 7.72 8.88
CA VAL A 41 -0.81 8.03 8.81
C VAL A 41 0.03 7.17 9.77
N ASP A 42 -0.53 6.80 10.91
CA ASP A 42 0.03 5.88 11.89
C ASP A 42 0.01 4.42 11.43
N GLU A 43 -0.99 4.01 10.64
CA GLU A 43 -1.02 2.69 10.02
C GLU A 43 0.05 2.55 8.93
N GLY A 44 0.23 3.57 8.09
CA GLY A 44 1.35 3.58 7.12
C GLY A 44 2.71 3.45 7.80
N ARG A 45 2.88 4.07 8.97
CA ARG A 45 4.06 3.92 9.81
C ARG A 45 4.25 2.52 10.35
N PHE A 46 3.16 1.90 10.79
CA PHE A 46 3.18 0.55 11.31
C PHE A 46 3.55 -0.46 10.21
N LEU A 47 3.05 -0.26 8.98
CA LEU A 47 3.47 -1.04 7.82
C LEU A 47 4.97 -0.89 7.51
N SER A 48 5.50 0.34 7.52
CA SER A 48 6.94 0.55 7.32
C SER A 48 7.78 -0.20 8.36
N LEU A 49 7.36 -0.20 9.63
CA LEU A 49 8.04 -0.96 10.68
C LEU A 49 8.06 -2.47 10.39
N PHE A 50 6.96 -3.04 9.89
CA PHE A 50 6.97 -4.45 9.48
C PHE A 50 7.92 -4.73 8.33
N MET A 51 8.00 -3.83 7.34
CA MET A 51 8.91 -4.01 6.20
C MET A 51 10.37 -3.97 6.66
N GLU A 52 10.71 -3.09 7.61
CA GLU A 52 12.05 -3.00 8.19
C GLU A 52 12.42 -4.25 9.01
N ILE A 53 11.49 -4.78 9.80
CA ILE A 53 11.73 -5.96 10.66
C ILE A 53 11.78 -7.25 9.85
N LEU A 54 10.80 -7.45 8.97
CA LEU A 54 10.64 -8.70 8.21
C LEU A 54 11.53 -8.73 6.96
N ASN A 55 11.95 -7.57 6.47
CA ASN A 55 12.79 -7.40 5.29
C ASN A 55 12.29 -8.20 4.06
N PRO A 56 10.99 -8.10 3.69
CA PRO A 56 10.42 -8.89 2.61
C PRO A 56 10.95 -8.43 1.26
N LYS A 57 11.20 -9.38 0.35
CA LYS A 57 11.58 -9.07 -1.04
C LYS A 57 10.40 -9.09 -1.99
N ARG A 58 9.34 -9.82 -1.66
CA ARG A 58 8.15 -9.95 -2.50
C ARG A 58 6.90 -9.62 -1.68
N MET A 59 6.30 -8.48 -1.98
CA MET A 59 5.11 -7.97 -1.30
C MET A 59 3.89 -8.04 -2.23
N LEU A 60 2.72 -8.35 -1.66
CA LEU A 60 1.43 -8.24 -2.32
C LEU A 60 0.57 -7.20 -1.61
N GLU A 61 -0.01 -6.27 -2.35
CA GLU A 61 -1.03 -5.35 -1.85
C GLU A 61 -2.33 -5.52 -2.65
N ILE A 62 -3.44 -5.75 -1.96
CA ILE A 62 -4.79 -5.83 -2.55
C ILE A 62 -5.61 -4.67 -2.01
N GLY A 63 -6.03 -3.78 -2.90
CA GLY A 63 -6.59 -2.48 -2.55
C GLY A 63 -5.49 -1.45 -2.36
N VAL A 64 -5.33 -0.60 -3.37
CA VAL A 64 -4.26 0.40 -3.48
C VAL A 64 -4.82 1.80 -3.34
N PHE A 65 -6.00 2.05 -3.89
CA PHE A 65 -6.60 3.38 -4.01
C PHE A 65 -5.59 4.38 -4.58
N THR A 66 -5.25 5.45 -3.84
CA THR A 66 -4.27 6.46 -4.26
C THR A 66 -2.83 6.12 -3.87
N GLY A 67 -2.60 5.00 -3.18
CA GLY A 67 -1.25 4.44 -2.96
C GLY A 67 -0.49 4.94 -1.73
N TYR A 68 -1.17 5.40 -0.67
CA TYR A 68 -0.48 5.81 0.57
C TYR A 68 0.18 4.62 1.30
N SER A 69 -0.54 3.51 1.50
CA SER A 69 -0.01 2.23 2.02
C SER A 69 1.09 1.70 1.11
N LEU A 70 0.81 1.67 -0.19
CA LEU A 70 1.72 1.25 -1.24
C LEU A 70 3.07 1.98 -1.18
N PHE A 71 3.03 3.31 -1.10
CA PHE A 71 4.21 4.15 -1.01
C PHE A 71 4.96 3.94 0.31
N SER A 72 4.24 3.90 1.43
CA SER A 72 4.82 3.65 2.77
C SER A 72 5.58 2.31 2.82
N THR A 73 5.03 1.30 2.13
CA THR A 73 5.61 -0.03 2.02
C THR A 73 6.84 -0.03 1.11
N ALA A 74 6.72 0.52 -0.11
CA ALA A 74 7.81 0.55 -1.09
C ALA A 74 9.05 1.33 -0.61
N LEU A 75 8.85 2.37 0.21
CA LEU A 75 9.92 3.11 0.88
C LEU A 75 10.72 2.25 1.85
N ALA A 76 10.05 1.43 2.63
CA ALA A 76 10.65 0.66 3.73
C ALA A 76 11.19 -0.71 3.28
N MET A 77 10.75 -1.20 2.11
CA MET A 77 11.29 -2.41 1.51
C MET A 77 12.72 -2.22 0.98
N PRO A 78 13.52 -3.31 0.89
CA PRO A 78 14.81 -3.32 0.20
C PRO A 78 14.77 -2.70 -1.20
N ASN A 79 15.92 -2.24 -1.69
CA ASN A 79 16.03 -1.68 -3.03
C ASN A 79 15.67 -2.68 -4.13
N ASP A 80 15.96 -3.97 -3.90
CA ASP A 80 15.60 -5.08 -4.79
C ASP A 80 14.22 -5.68 -4.48
N GLY A 81 13.45 -5.05 -3.60
CA GLY A 81 12.08 -5.45 -3.25
C GLY A 81 11.11 -5.18 -4.39
N LEU A 82 10.22 -6.14 -4.63
CA LEU A 82 9.15 -6.06 -5.61
C LEU A 82 7.79 -6.13 -4.93
N LEU A 83 6.90 -5.24 -5.33
CA LEU A 83 5.56 -5.09 -4.78
C LEU A 83 4.54 -5.26 -5.92
N THR A 84 3.77 -6.34 -5.85
CA THR A 84 2.61 -6.56 -6.73
C THR A 84 1.40 -5.88 -6.11
N ALA A 85 0.81 -4.94 -6.82
CA ALA A 85 -0.30 -4.12 -6.36
C ALA A 85 -1.54 -4.40 -7.21
N ILE A 86 -2.65 -4.78 -6.60
CA ILE A 86 -3.89 -5.12 -7.30
C ILE A 86 -4.99 -4.17 -6.84
N ASP A 87 -5.59 -3.47 -7.80
CA ASP A 87 -6.76 -2.62 -7.55
C ASP A 87 -7.67 -2.64 -8.79
N ILE A 88 -8.96 -2.35 -8.59
CA ILE A 88 -9.94 -2.26 -9.67
C ILE A 88 -9.87 -0.94 -10.43
N SER A 89 -9.21 0.08 -9.88
CA SER A 89 -9.19 1.43 -10.45
C SER A 89 -7.79 1.94 -10.72
N ARG A 90 -7.40 1.95 -12.00
CA ARG A 90 -6.19 2.63 -12.46
C ARG A 90 -6.22 4.13 -12.22
N ASP A 91 -7.39 4.75 -12.36
CA ASP A 91 -7.62 6.19 -12.19
C ASP A 91 -7.33 6.68 -10.77
N HIS A 92 -7.57 5.83 -9.76
CA HIS A 92 -7.21 6.11 -8.37
C HIS A 92 -5.70 6.07 -8.19
N TYR A 93 -5.05 5.00 -8.67
CA TYR A 93 -3.60 4.82 -8.57
C TYR A 93 -2.83 5.94 -9.28
N GLU A 94 -3.37 6.47 -10.38
CA GLU A 94 -2.76 7.60 -11.11
C GLU A 94 -2.64 8.88 -10.30
N VAL A 95 -3.37 9.04 -9.20
CA VAL A 95 -3.22 10.18 -8.29
C VAL A 95 -1.91 10.10 -7.52
N GLY A 96 -1.52 8.91 -7.06
CA GLY A 96 -0.29 8.70 -6.30
C GLY A 96 0.96 8.49 -7.17
N LEU A 97 0.77 7.99 -8.40
CA LEU A 97 1.86 7.59 -9.28
C LEU A 97 2.92 8.68 -9.54
N PRO A 98 2.59 9.97 -9.76
CA PRO A 98 3.61 11.01 -9.92
C PRO A 98 4.58 11.07 -8.74
N TYR A 99 4.06 11.01 -7.51
CA TYR A 99 4.85 11.07 -6.29
C TYR A 99 5.70 9.81 -6.07
N ILE A 100 5.17 8.64 -6.44
CA ILE A 100 5.91 7.37 -6.48
C ILE A 100 7.09 7.46 -7.46
N LYS A 101 6.88 8.04 -8.65
CA LYS A 101 7.92 8.23 -9.66
C LYS A 101 8.98 9.24 -9.20
N ASP A 102 8.56 10.35 -8.62
CA ASP A 102 9.46 11.38 -8.11
C ASP A 102 10.36 10.87 -6.97
N ALA A 103 9.85 9.94 -6.16
CA ALA A 103 10.66 9.23 -5.15
C ALA A 103 11.57 8.14 -5.74
N GLY A 104 11.53 7.91 -7.05
CA GLY A 104 12.30 6.87 -7.72
C GLY A 104 11.83 5.44 -7.43
N LEU A 105 10.64 5.24 -6.85
CA LEU A 105 10.17 3.93 -6.36
C LEU A 105 9.37 3.14 -7.39
N ALA A 106 9.01 3.74 -8.52
CA ALA A 106 8.14 3.11 -9.52
C ALA A 106 8.67 1.76 -10.03
N HIS A 107 10.00 1.57 -10.04
CA HIS A 107 10.62 0.31 -10.46
C HIS A 107 10.32 -0.87 -9.53
N LYS A 108 9.92 -0.62 -8.28
CA LYS A 108 9.55 -1.67 -7.32
C LYS A 108 8.11 -2.14 -7.50
N ILE A 109 7.26 -1.39 -8.20
CA ILE A 109 5.80 -1.58 -8.17
C ILE A 109 5.31 -2.14 -9.50
N ASN A 110 4.68 -3.31 -9.43
CA ASN A 110 3.92 -3.90 -10.52
C ASN A 110 2.42 -3.77 -10.24
N PHE A 111 1.77 -2.79 -10.86
CA PHE A 111 0.33 -2.54 -10.70
C PHE A 111 -0.49 -3.35 -11.69
N ILE A 112 -1.54 -4.01 -11.20
CA ILE A 112 -2.47 -4.84 -11.95
C ILE A 112 -3.88 -4.27 -11.76
N GLU A 113 -4.44 -3.71 -12.83
CA GLU A 113 -5.84 -3.28 -12.83
C GLU A 113 -6.76 -4.50 -12.99
N SER A 114 -7.33 -4.98 -11.89
CA SER A 114 -8.18 -6.17 -11.88
C SER A 114 -8.94 -6.31 -10.56
N PRO A 115 -10.10 -6.99 -10.54
CA PRO A 115 -10.60 -7.58 -9.31
C PRO A 115 -9.56 -8.54 -8.72
N ALA A 116 -9.50 -8.63 -7.38
CA ALA A 116 -8.46 -9.39 -6.67
C ALA A 116 -8.42 -10.87 -7.08
N THR A 117 -9.56 -11.57 -7.04
CA THR A 117 -9.62 -13.03 -7.26
C THR A 117 -9.12 -13.46 -8.65
N PRO A 118 -9.56 -12.85 -9.78
CA PRO A 118 -8.99 -13.16 -11.09
C PRO A 118 -7.46 -12.98 -11.17
N ALA A 119 -6.93 -11.87 -10.64
CA ALA A 119 -5.50 -11.61 -10.65
C ALA A 119 -4.73 -12.63 -9.79
N LEU A 120 -5.23 -12.95 -8.59
CA LEU A 120 -4.63 -13.99 -7.75
C LEU A 120 -4.62 -15.37 -8.42
N ASN A 121 -5.72 -15.76 -9.06
CA ASN A 121 -5.79 -17.02 -9.80
C ASN A 121 -4.76 -17.07 -10.94
N GLN A 122 -4.59 -15.97 -11.68
CA GLN A 122 -3.57 -15.88 -12.73
C GLN A 122 -2.15 -15.99 -12.15
N LEU A 123 -1.87 -15.31 -11.04
CA LEU A 123 -0.57 -15.39 -10.36
C LEU A 123 -0.27 -16.81 -9.87
N LEU A 124 -1.27 -17.53 -9.35
CA LEU A 124 -1.14 -18.92 -8.92
C LEU A 124 -0.90 -19.87 -10.09
N LEU A 125 -1.58 -19.68 -11.23
CA LEU A 125 -1.38 -20.50 -12.43
C LEU A 125 -0.03 -20.24 -13.10
N ALA A 126 0.50 -19.03 -13.01
CA ALA A 126 1.77 -18.63 -13.61
C ALA A 126 3.01 -19.15 -12.86
N THR A 127 2.83 -19.76 -11.68
CA THR A 127 3.94 -20.26 -10.86
C THR A 127 3.78 -21.75 -10.56
N THR A 128 4.90 -22.45 -10.49
CA THR A 128 4.96 -23.80 -9.90
C THR A 128 5.36 -23.75 -8.42
N ASN A 129 5.75 -22.58 -7.91
CA ASN A 129 6.15 -22.35 -6.54
C ASN A 129 5.02 -21.66 -5.77
N HIS A 130 4.52 -22.33 -4.73
CA HIS A 130 3.46 -21.83 -3.86
C HIS A 130 3.89 -20.66 -2.97
N LYS A 131 5.20 -20.38 -2.82
CA LYS A 131 5.71 -19.23 -2.05
C LYS A 131 6.04 -18.05 -2.96
N LEU A 132 5.00 -17.34 -3.40
CA LEU A 132 5.11 -16.16 -4.26
C LEU A 132 5.45 -14.88 -3.51
N PHE A 133 4.99 -14.74 -2.26
CA PHE A 133 5.11 -13.50 -1.49
C PHE A 133 5.59 -13.80 -0.07
N ASP A 134 6.34 -12.87 0.49
CA ASP A 134 6.83 -12.89 1.86
C ASP A 134 5.84 -12.22 2.82
N PHE A 135 5.10 -11.22 2.31
CA PHE A 135 4.08 -10.48 3.05
C PHE A 135 2.94 -10.09 2.11
N ALA A 136 1.72 -10.02 2.65
CA ALA A 136 0.55 -9.51 1.94
C ALA A 136 -0.23 -8.53 2.82
N PHE A 137 -0.64 -7.40 2.24
CA PHE A 137 -1.57 -6.44 2.84
C PHE A 137 -2.88 -6.46 2.05
N VAL A 138 -4.01 -6.63 2.74
CA VAL A 138 -5.34 -6.75 2.14
C VAL A 138 -6.25 -5.69 2.74
N ASP A 139 -6.45 -4.60 2.00
CA ASP A 139 -7.33 -3.49 2.34
C ASP A 139 -8.29 -3.20 1.18
N ALA A 140 -9.21 -4.14 0.95
CA ALA A 140 -10.12 -4.12 -0.18
C ALA A 140 -11.57 -4.31 0.29
N ASN A 141 -12.44 -4.81 -0.60
CA ASN A 141 -13.81 -5.12 -0.22
C ASN A 141 -13.87 -6.21 0.86
N LYS A 142 -14.34 -5.83 2.06
CA LYS A 142 -14.40 -6.70 3.23
C LYS A 142 -15.23 -7.96 3.02
N THR A 143 -16.25 -7.91 2.16
CA THR A 143 -17.09 -9.08 1.87
C THR A 143 -16.34 -10.15 1.05
N SER A 144 -15.30 -9.77 0.32
CA SER A 144 -14.47 -10.70 -0.45
C SER A 144 -13.29 -11.27 0.33
N TYR A 145 -13.08 -10.88 1.59
CA TYR A 145 -11.90 -11.29 2.37
C TYR A 145 -11.78 -12.80 2.46
N ASN A 146 -12.88 -13.50 2.75
CA ASN A 146 -12.89 -14.95 2.78
C ASN A 146 -12.39 -15.55 1.47
N ASN A 147 -12.70 -14.97 0.30
CA ASN A 147 -12.25 -15.50 -0.98
C ASN A 147 -10.78 -15.13 -1.29
N THR A 148 -10.31 -13.96 -0.83
CA THR A 148 -8.93 -13.52 -1.05
C THR A 148 -7.93 -14.14 -0.08
N THR A 149 -8.38 -14.62 1.09
CA THR A 149 -7.53 -15.21 2.13
C THR A 149 -7.69 -16.72 2.30
N SER A 150 -8.58 -17.38 1.54
CA SER A 150 -8.82 -18.84 1.64
C SER A 150 -8.08 -19.68 0.61
N CYS A 151 -7.09 -19.11 -0.08
CA CYS A 151 -6.20 -19.89 -0.96
C CYS A 151 -5.39 -20.94 -0.17
#